data_AF-A0A956MNY5-F1
#
_entry.id   AF-A0A956MNY5-F1
#
_cell.length_a   1.000
_cell.length_b   1.000
_cell.length_c   1.000
_cell.angle_alpha   90.00
_cell.angle_beta   90.00
_cell.angle_gamma   90.00
#
_symmetry.space_group_name_H-M   'P 1'
#
loop_
_entity.id
_entity.type
_entity.pdbx_description
1 polymer ?
#
loop_
_entity_poly.entity_id
_entity_poly.type
_entity_poly.pdbx_seq_one_letter_code
_entity_poly.pdbx_strand_id
1 'polypeptide(L)'
;SPLINFTRNPRRRFEFDFGIGPAADLGAAQEIGLEALRGMKAVLTDPPPQALVVDVGDSTVGVRWLAWIDQRASDLLRARSEGIRLVKLRLEAAGIELPSPEYLVRLQREGQGGGGAAPAVTQVVERDTSADRSVEVQIEEERRDRPESNLLDDVVRERSS
;
A
#
# COMPACT_ATOMS: atom_id res chain seq x y z
N SER A 1 23.46 15.54 20.08
CA SER A 1 22.65 14.69 19.19
C SER A 1 21.22 15.17 19.15
N PRO A 2 20.70 15.67 18.02
CA PRO A 2 19.28 15.91 17.91
C PRO A 2 18.55 14.55 17.81
N LEU A 3 17.58 14.35 18.69
CA LEU A 3 16.68 13.21 18.68
C LEU A 3 15.69 13.40 17.51
N ILE A 4 15.87 12.67 16.40
CA ILE A 4 14.90 12.69 15.30
C ILE A 4 13.66 11.93 15.77
N ASN A 5 12.56 12.68 15.90
CA ASN A 5 11.27 12.16 16.33
C ASN A 5 10.60 11.40 15.16
N PHE A 6 10.71 10.07 15.14
CA PHE A 6 10.10 9.22 14.11
C PHE A 6 8.56 9.13 14.20
N THR A 7 7.96 9.67 15.26
CA THR A 7 6.51 9.63 15.50
C THR A 7 5.74 10.77 14.82
N ARG A 8 6.42 11.78 14.25
CA ARG A 8 5.77 12.97 13.67
C ARG A 8 5.62 12.99 12.16
N ASN A 9 6.22 12.06 11.41
CA ASN A 9 6.12 12.06 9.95
C ASN A 9 4.85 11.32 9.50
N PRO A 10 3.79 12.01 9.07
CA PRO A 10 2.54 11.36 8.64
C PRO A 10 2.66 10.72 7.25
N ARG A 11 3.81 10.88 6.58
CA ARG A 11 4.03 10.36 5.24
C ARG A 11 4.27 8.86 5.32
N ARG A 12 3.43 8.08 4.65
CA ARG A 12 3.64 6.64 4.44
C ARG A 12 3.85 6.37 2.97
N ARG A 13 4.73 5.41 2.68
CA ARG A 13 4.97 4.92 1.33
C ARG A 13 4.19 3.62 1.11
N PHE A 14 3.58 3.48 -0.06
CA PHE A 14 3.16 2.17 -0.56
C PHE A 14 3.94 1.83 -1.83
N GLU A 15 4.00 0.54 -2.12
CA GLU A 15 4.57 0.00 -3.36
C GLU A 15 3.80 -1.23 -3.85
N PHE A 16 3.84 -1.46 -5.16
CA PHE A 16 3.29 -2.65 -5.81
C PHE A 16 4.00 -2.91 -7.15
N ASP A 17 3.94 -4.16 -7.59
CA ASP A 17 4.71 -4.66 -8.72
C ASP A 17 3.78 -5.27 -9.77
N PHE A 18 4.10 -5.08 -11.05
CA PHE A 18 3.55 -5.86 -12.16
C PHE A 18 4.66 -6.51 -12.97
N GLY A 19 4.42 -7.75 -13.40
CA GLY A 19 5.19 -8.38 -14.47
C GLY A 19 4.72 -7.83 -15.81
N ILE A 20 5.66 -7.34 -16.60
CA ILE A 20 5.43 -6.81 -17.94
C ILE A 20 6.04 -7.78 -18.95
N GLY A 21 5.34 -8.06 -20.05
CA GLY A 21 5.86 -8.91 -21.12
C GLY A 21 7.18 -8.36 -21.70
N PRO A 22 8.13 -9.24 -22.09
CA PRO A 22 9.48 -8.83 -22.49
C PRO A 22 9.52 -8.02 -23.80
N ALA A 23 8.46 -8.07 -24.60
CA ALA A 23 8.32 -7.31 -25.83
C ALA A 23 7.75 -5.89 -25.63
N ALA A 24 7.27 -5.56 -24.42
CA ALA A 24 6.68 -4.25 -24.15
C ALA A 24 7.75 -3.18 -23.90
N ASP A 25 7.44 -1.93 -24.23
CA ASP A 25 8.28 -0.78 -23.90
C ASP A 25 8.21 -0.51 -22.39
N LEU A 26 9.30 -0.82 -21.69
CA LEU A 26 9.43 -0.64 -20.24
C LEU A 26 9.37 0.84 -19.84
N GLY A 27 9.94 1.74 -20.65
CA GLY A 27 9.91 3.18 -20.38
C GLY A 27 8.48 3.71 -20.45
N ALA A 28 7.73 3.29 -21.48
CA ALA A 28 6.32 3.60 -21.60
C ALA A 28 5.50 3.04 -20.42
N ALA A 29 5.73 1.78 -20.03
CA ALA A 29 5.05 1.16 -18.90
C ALA A 29 5.29 1.95 -17.60
N GLN A 30 6.54 2.29 -17.31
CA GLN A 30 6.90 3.09 -16.14
C GLN A 30 6.16 4.44 -16.13
N GLU A 31 6.20 5.19 -17.24
CA GLU A 31 5.58 6.52 -17.30
C GLU A 31 4.06 6.45 -17.19
N ILE A 32 3.41 5.49 -17.87
CA ILE A 32 1.95 5.28 -17.77
C ILE A 32 1.54 5.06 -16.32
N GLY A 33 2.29 4.23 -15.58
CA GLY A 33 2.00 3.99 -14.17
C GLY A 33 2.26 5.23 -13.30
N LEU A 34 3.30 6.01 -13.60
CA LEU A 34 3.58 7.28 -12.90
C LEU A 34 2.48 8.30 -13.14
N GLU A 35 2.01 8.48 -14.37
CA GLU A 35 0.89 9.37 -14.70
C GLU A 35 -0.39 8.97 -13.97
N ALA A 36 -0.69 7.67 -13.93
CA ALA A 36 -1.84 7.15 -13.20
C ALA A 36 -1.77 7.51 -11.70
N LEU A 37 -0.60 7.34 -11.07
CA LEU A 37 -0.39 7.67 -9.66
C LEU A 37 -0.42 9.18 -9.39
N ARG A 38 0.17 10.00 -10.26
CA ARG A 38 0.11 11.47 -10.14
C ARG A 38 -1.32 12.00 -10.22
N GLY A 39 -2.22 11.29 -10.90
CA GLY A 39 -3.65 11.63 -10.98
C GLY A 39 -4.46 11.33 -9.72
N MET A 40 -3.89 10.62 -8.74
CA MET A 40 -4.61 10.24 -7.52
C MET A 40 -4.56 11.34 -6.47
N LYS A 41 -5.73 11.76 -5.97
CA LYS A 41 -5.86 12.73 -4.86
C LYS A 41 -5.11 12.30 -3.58
N ALA A 42 -4.97 11.00 -3.36
CA ALA A 42 -4.29 10.43 -2.19
C ALA A 42 -2.75 10.50 -2.27
N VAL A 43 -2.18 10.63 -3.48
CA VAL A 43 -0.74 10.58 -3.71
C VAL A 43 -0.13 11.98 -3.57
N LEU A 44 0.94 12.08 -2.79
CA LEU A 44 1.70 13.32 -2.62
C LEU A 44 2.54 13.63 -3.86
N THR A 45 2.65 14.91 -4.18
CA THR A 45 3.54 15.40 -5.26
C THR A 45 4.97 15.60 -4.80
N ASP A 46 5.19 15.78 -3.50
CA ASP A 46 6.50 15.87 -2.86
C ASP A 46 6.54 15.01 -1.58
N PRO A 47 7.25 13.85 -1.60
CA PRO A 47 8.05 13.33 -2.70
C PRO A 47 7.18 12.79 -3.85
N PRO A 48 7.62 12.93 -5.12
CA PRO A 48 6.86 12.42 -6.26
C PRO A 48 6.85 10.89 -6.31
N PRO A 49 5.87 10.28 -6.99
CA PRO A 49 5.89 8.85 -7.26
C PRO A 49 7.10 8.45 -8.12
N GLN A 50 7.55 7.22 -7.98
CA GLN A 50 8.69 6.66 -8.71
C GLN A 50 8.35 5.29 -9.29
N ALA A 51 9.04 4.94 -10.37
CA ALA A 51 8.95 3.64 -11.02
C ALA A 51 10.35 3.04 -11.14
N LEU A 52 10.47 1.74 -10.88
CA LEU A 52 11.74 1.01 -10.86
C LEU A 52 11.57 -0.30 -11.62
N VAL A 53 12.57 -0.70 -12.40
CA VAL A 53 12.69 -2.09 -12.84
C VAL A 53 13.33 -2.86 -11.70
N VAL A 54 12.66 -3.89 -11.20
CA VAL A 54 13.05 -4.61 -9.97
C VAL A 54 13.53 -6.03 -10.22
N ASP A 55 13.15 -6.64 -11.34
CA ASP A 55 13.61 -7.96 -11.74
C ASP A 55 13.51 -8.16 -13.25
N VAL A 56 14.33 -9.06 -13.80
CA VAL A 56 14.30 -9.50 -15.20
C VAL A 56 14.25 -11.03 -15.19
N GLY A 57 13.07 -11.59 -15.37
CA GLY A 57 12.84 -13.03 -15.43
C GLY A 57 12.82 -13.57 -16.85
N ASP A 58 12.69 -14.89 -16.98
CA ASP A 58 12.73 -15.60 -18.27
C ASP A 58 11.56 -15.23 -19.19
N SER A 59 10.42 -14.82 -18.63
CA SER A 59 9.19 -14.55 -19.38
C SER A 59 8.56 -13.19 -19.06
N THR A 60 9.09 -12.45 -18.09
CA THR A 60 8.55 -11.15 -17.66
C THR A 60 9.62 -10.26 -17.06
N VAL A 61 9.47 -8.95 -17.21
CA VAL A 61 10.25 -7.95 -16.47
C VAL A 61 9.38 -7.36 -15.36
N GLY A 62 9.88 -7.37 -14.13
CA GLY A 62 9.19 -6.80 -12.97
C GLY A 62 9.35 -5.29 -12.91
N VAL A 63 8.24 -4.55 -12.91
CA VAL A 63 8.20 -3.10 -12.70
C VAL A 63 7.49 -2.80 -11.39
N ARG A 64 8.13 -2.03 -10.52
CA ARG A 64 7.60 -1.53 -9.25
C ARG A 64 7.24 -0.07 -9.38
N TRP A 65 6.06 0.29 -8.90
CA TRP A 65 5.72 1.69 -8.62
C TRP A 65 5.61 1.92 -7.12
N LEU A 66 6.05 3.09 -6.69
CA LEU A 66 5.99 3.52 -5.29
C LEU A 66 5.54 4.98 -5.20
N ALA A 67 4.73 5.27 -4.20
CA ALA A 67 4.20 6.61 -3.96
C ALA A 67 4.03 6.86 -2.47
N TRP A 68 4.00 8.14 -2.12
CA TRP A 68 3.80 8.61 -0.76
C TRP A 68 2.37 9.12 -0.58
N ILE A 69 1.80 8.89 0.60
CA ILE A 69 0.50 9.41 1.01
C ILE A 69 0.63 10.10 2.37
N ASP A 70 -0.31 10.99 2.69
CA ASP A 70 -0.52 11.44 4.07
C ASP A 70 -1.50 10.49 4.78
N GLN A 71 -1.01 9.73 5.76
CA GLN A 71 -1.80 8.73 6.49
C GLN A 71 -2.96 9.33 7.31
N ARG A 72 -2.95 10.64 7.57
CA ARG A 72 -4.03 11.34 8.28
C ARG A 72 -5.22 11.63 7.35
N ALA A 73 -4.96 11.74 6.05
CA ALA A 73 -5.96 12.08 5.05
C ALA A 73 -6.42 10.87 4.22
N SER A 74 -5.53 9.89 4.01
CA SER A 74 -5.76 8.75 3.12
C SER A 74 -5.47 7.43 3.82
N ASP A 75 -6.34 6.44 3.58
CA ASP A 75 -6.06 5.07 4.00
C ASP A 75 -5.03 4.41 3.07
N LEU A 76 -4.00 3.81 3.65
CA LEU A 76 -2.88 3.22 2.90
C LEU A 76 -3.31 2.07 2.00
N LEU A 77 -4.21 1.21 2.48
CA LEU A 77 -4.64 0.03 1.73
C LEU A 77 -5.59 0.42 0.61
N ARG A 78 -6.50 1.37 0.85
CA ARG A 78 -7.39 1.94 -0.18
C ARG A 78 -6.58 2.66 -1.26
N ALA A 79 -5.62 3.50 -0.88
CA ALA A 79 -4.74 4.18 -1.82
C ALA A 79 -3.91 3.19 -2.64
N ARG A 80 -3.31 2.18 -2.00
CA ARG A 80 -2.56 1.14 -2.72
C ARG A 80 -3.44 0.36 -3.69
N SER A 81 -4.63 -0.05 -3.26
CA SER A 81 -5.58 -0.81 -4.08
C SER A 81 -6.04 -0.01 -5.30
N GLU A 82 -6.36 1.26 -5.11
CA GLU A 82 -6.74 2.16 -6.21
C GLU A 82 -5.58 2.41 -7.16
N GLY A 83 -4.35 2.57 -6.65
CA GLY A 83 -3.14 2.67 -7.47
C GLY A 83 -2.94 1.44 -8.36
N ILE A 84 -3.06 0.23 -7.80
CA ILE A 84 -2.99 -1.03 -8.57
C ILE A 84 -4.04 -1.05 -9.67
N ARG A 85 -5.30 -0.70 -9.35
CA ARG A 85 -6.42 -0.72 -10.29
C ARG A 85 -6.20 0.27 -11.44
N LEU A 86 -5.80 1.50 -11.14
CA LEU A 86 -5.58 2.54 -12.14
C LEU A 86 -4.39 2.23 -13.04
N VAL A 87 -3.26 1.80 -12.48
CA VAL A 87 -2.09 1.43 -13.27
C VAL A 87 -2.42 0.25 -14.18
N LYS A 88 -3.04 -0.81 -13.66
CA LYS A 88 -3.47 -1.96 -14.47
C LYS A 88 -4.33 -1.53 -15.66
N LEU A 89 -5.38 -0.75 -15.39
CA LEU A 89 -6.29 -0.28 -16.43
C LEU A 89 -5.58 0.53 -17.51
N ARG A 90 -4.63 1.39 -17.11
CA ARG A 90 -3.89 2.26 -18.05
C ARG A 90 -2.90 1.48 -18.89
N LEU A 91 -2.22 0.49 -18.31
CA LEU A 91 -1.33 -0.42 -19.03
C LEU A 91 -2.12 -1.25 -20.06
N GLU A 92 -3.25 -1.84 -19.65
CA GLU A 92 -4.14 -2.59 -20.55
C GLU A 92 -4.68 -1.72 -21.68
N ALA A 93 -5.10 -0.48 -21.38
CA ALA A 93 -5.57 0.48 -22.38
C ALA A 93 -4.47 0.91 -23.37
N ALA A 94 -3.20 0.87 -22.96
CA ALA A 94 -2.05 1.12 -23.83
C ALA A 94 -1.60 -0.13 -24.62
N GLY A 95 -2.29 -1.26 -24.48
CA GLY A 95 -1.93 -2.52 -25.14
C GLY A 95 -0.72 -3.21 -24.52
N ILE A 96 -0.31 -2.83 -23.31
CA ILE A 96 0.78 -3.50 -22.59
C ILE A 96 0.22 -4.78 -21.98
N GLU A 97 0.79 -5.91 -22.41
CA GLU A 97 0.41 -7.22 -21.89
C GLU A 97 0.92 -7.39 -20.45
N LEU A 98 -0.03 -7.66 -19.56
CA LEU A 98 0.20 -8.04 -18.18
C LEU A 98 0.00 -9.55 -18.08
N PRO A 99 1.05 -10.36 -18.29
CA PRO A 99 0.95 -11.80 -18.12
C PRO A 99 0.36 -12.10 -16.75
N SER A 100 -0.59 -13.04 -16.73
CA SER A 100 -1.19 -13.47 -15.48
C SER A 100 -0.07 -13.87 -14.54
N PRO A 101 -0.05 -13.39 -13.28
CA PRO A 101 0.99 -13.80 -12.36
C PRO A 101 0.97 -15.32 -12.30
N GLU A 102 2.03 -15.93 -12.83
CA GLU A 102 2.35 -17.30 -12.46
C GLU A 102 2.75 -17.20 -11.01
N TYR A 103 1.76 -17.31 -10.12
CA TYR A 103 2.03 -17.63 -8.75
C TYR A 103 2.66 -19.03 -8.79
N LEU A 104 3.99 -19.07 -8.89
CA LEU A 104 4.78 -20.20 -8.43
C LEU A 104 4.60 -20.26 -6.92
N VAL A 105 3.42 -20.73 -6.49
CA VAL A 105 3.22 -21.20 -5.15
C VAL A 105 4.12 -22.42 -5.05
N ARG A 106 5.33 -22.28 -4.49
CA ARG A 106 6.05 -23.44 -3.94
C ARG A 106 5.29 -23.89 -2.70
N LEU A 107 4.13 -24.50 -2.93
CA LEU A 107 3.55 -25.43 -1.98
C LEU A 107 4.50 -26.60 -1.98
N GLN A 108 5.29 -26.74 -0.90
CA GLN A 108 5.70 -28.08 -0.50
C GLN A 108 4.44 -28.81 -0.03
N ARG A 109 3.62 -29.20 -0.99
CA ARG A 109 2.53 -30.15 -0.80
C ARG A 109 2.25 -30.76 -2.17
N GLU A 110 2.55 -32.05 -2.26
CA GLU A 110 2.22 -32.88 -3.41
C GLU A 110 0.71 -32.75 -3.75
N GLY A 111 0.39 -32.49 -5.02
CA GLY A 111 -0.95 -32.74 -5.58
C GLY A 111 -1.59 -31.64 -6.44
N GLN A 112 -1.37 -31.74 -7.75
CA GLN A 112 -2.28 -31.55 -8.91
C GLN A 112 -3.29 -30.37 -9.05
N GLY A 113 -3.23 -29.75 -10.26
CA GLY A 113 -4.34 -29.17 -11.07
C GLY A 113 -4.71 -27.71 -10.77
N GLY A 114 -4.87 -26.76 -11.70
CA GLY A 114 -5.11 -26.74 -13.15
C GLY A 114 -6.35 -25.87 -13.44
N GLY A 115 -6.24 -24.80 -14.24
CA GLY A 115 -7.39 -24.10 -14.84
C GLY A 115 -7.33 -22.56 -14.80
N GLY A 116 -7.06 -21.95 -15.96
CA GLY A 116 -7.11 -20.49 -16.16
C GLY A 116 -8.52 -19.93 -16.35
N ALA A 117 -8.69 -18.66 -16.03
CA ALA A 117 -9.89 -17.89 -16.34
C ALA A 117 -9.50 -16.49 -16.84
N ALA A 118 -10.00 -16.12 -18.01
CA ALA A 118 -9.81 -14.81 -18.64
C ALA A 118 -10.56 -13.69 -17.89
N PRO A 119 -10.08 -12.43 -17.88
CA PRO A 119 -10.70 -11.36 -17.12
C PRO A 119 -11.87 -10.71 -17.87
N ALA A 120 -12.92 -10.39 -17.11
CA ALA A 120 -14.06 -9.59 -17.56
C ALA A 120 -13.77 -8.08 -17.42
N VAL A 121 -14.21 -7.31 -18.41
CA VAL A 121 -14.09 -5.86 -18.48
C VAL A 121 -14.83 -5.21 -17.31
N THR A 122 -14.14 -4.39 -16.51
CA THR A 122 -14.70 -3.70 -15.34
C THR A 122 -14.78 -2.20 -15.58
N GLN A 123 -15.98 -1.63 -15.49
CA GLN A 123 -16.23 -0.19 -15.64
C GLN A 123 -15.62 0.61 -14.48
N VAL A 124 -15.13 1.81 -14.78
CA VAL A 124 -14.51 2.73 -13.83
C VAL A 124 -15.59 3.44 -13.01
N VAL A 125 -15.61 3.19 -11.72
CA VAL A 125 -16.34 4.01 -10.73
C VAL A 125 -15.29 4.63 -9.82
N GLU A 126 -15.26 5.97 -9.72
CA GLU A 126 -14.41 6.69 -8.77
C GLU A 126 -14.72 6.19 -7.35
N ARG A 127 -13.76 5.55 -6.68
CA ARG A 127 -13.93 5.03 -5.32
C ARG A 127 -13.33 5.97 -4.30
N ASP A 128 -14.06 6.18 -3.21
CA ASP A 128 -13.64 6.99 -2.06
C ASP A 128 -12.45 6.34 -1.35
N THR A 129 -11.29 7.00 -1.39
CA THR A 129 -10.05 6.57 -0.72
C THR A 129 -9.80 7.30 0.60
N SER A 130 -10.78 8.06 1.11
CA SER A 130 -10.63 8.79 2.37
C SER A 130 -10.37 7.86 3.55
N ALA A 131 -9.62 8.37 4.53
CA ALA A 131 -9.35 7.66 5.77
C ALA A 131 -10.66 7.31 6.49
N ASP A 132 -10.79 6.05 6.91
CA ASP A 132 -11.93 5.59 7.70
C ASP A 132 -11.81 6.14 9.13
N ARG A 133 -12.66 7.10 9.51
CA ARG A 133 -12.63 7.74 10.84
C ARG A 133 -13.23 6.87 11.96
N SER A 134 -13.57 5.61 11.71
CA SER A 134 -14.14 4.71 12.74
C SER A 134 -13.17 4.39 13.89
N VAL A 135 -11.86 4.48 13.66
CA VAL A 135 -10.84 4.16 14.67
C VAL A 135 -10.63 5.30 15.67
N GLU A 136 -10.98 6.54 15.32
CA GLU A 136 -10.74 7.72 16.17
C GLU A 136 -11.84 7.94 17.21
N VAL A 137 -12.99 7.27 17.06
CA VAL A 137 -14.09 7.30 18.05
C VAL A 137 -13.81 6.38 19.26
N GLN A 138 -12.92 5.39 19.14
CA GLN A 138 -12.68 4.41 20.22
C GLN A 138 -11.59 4.81 21.24
N ILE A 139 -10.85 5.90 21.03
CA ILE A 139 -9.77 6.30 21.94
C ILE A 139 -10.25 7.25 23.06
N GLU A 140 -11.41 7.89 22.90
CA GLU A 140 -11.98 8.79 23.93
C GLU A 140 -12.91 8.07 24.92
N GLU A 141 -13.45 6.89 24.58
CA GLU A 141 -14.34 6.14 25.47
C GLU A 141 -13.60 5.29 26.53
N GLU A 142 -12.35 4.86 26.28
CA GLU A 142 -11.60 4.03 27.24
C GLU A 142 -11.02 4.83 28.44
N ARG A 143 -11.01 6.17 28.37
CA ARG A 143 -10.57 7.03 29.48
C ARG A 143 -11.63 7.24 30.57
N ARG A 144 -12.86 6.78 30.38
CA ARG A 144 -13.95 7.03 31.34
C ARG A 144 -14.22 5.90 32.35
N ASP A 145 -13.51 4.78 32.29
CA ASP A 145 -13.84 3.61 33.12
C ASP A 145 -12.67 2.94 33.87
N ARG A 146 -11.62 3.70 34.20
CA ARG A 146 -10.70 3.31 35.27
C ARG A 146 -10.87 4.26 36.47
N PRO A 147 -11.65 3.89 37.50
CA PRO A 147 -11.56 4.58 38.78
C PRO A 147 -10.13 4.48 39.28
N GLU A 148 -9.55 5.64 39.57
CA GLU A 148 -8.24 5.81 40.18
C GLU A 148 -8.16 4.98 41.48
N SER A 149 -7.53 3.81 41.41
CA SER A 149 -7.02 3.14 42.60
C SER A 149 -5.55 3.50 42.74
N ASN A 150 -5.35 4.47 43.62
CA ASN A 150 -4.10 5.03 44.08
C ASN A 150 -3.00 3.97 44.26
N LEU A 151 -1.98 3.97 43.39
CA LEU A 151 -0.86 3.02 43.41
C LEU A 151 0.50 3.72 43.62
N LEU A 152 0.48 4.84 44.35
CA LEU A 152 1.70 5.58 44.70
C LEU A 152 1.81 5.99 46.18
N ASP A 153 1.04 5.37 47.09
CA ASP A 153 1.11 5.69 48.53
C ASP A 153 1.63 4.57 49.45
N ASP A 154 1.98 3.38 48.94
CA ASP A 154 2.40 2.25 49.82
C ASP A 154 3.90 1.91 49.79
N VAL A 155 4.77 2.77 49.22
CA VAL A 155 6.24 2.52 49.21
C VAL A 155 7.02 3.46 50.14
N VAL A 156 6.38 4.42 50.82
CA VAL A 156 7.07 5.39 51.71
C VAL A 156 6.91 5.08 53.21
N ARG A 157 6.13 4.05 53.60
CA ARG A 157 5.88 3.75 55.02
C ARG A 157 6.69 2.61 55.64
N GLU A 158 7.81 2.22 55.04
CA GLU A 158 8.71 1.22 55.62
C GLU A 158 10.18 1.69 55.67
N ARG A 159 10.40 2.96 56.03
CA ARG A 159 11.71 3.50 56.42
C ARG A 159 11.64 4.49 57.59
N SER A 160 10.75 4.25 58.54
CA SER A 160 10.76 4.95 59.82
C SER A 160 10.13 4.08 60.90
N SER A 161 10.85 3.03 61.31
CA SER A 161 10.87 2.49 62.68
C SER A 161 12.07 1.58 62.83
#